data_AF-A0A455UFP3-F1
#
_entry.id   AF-A0A455UFP3-F1
#
_cell.length_a   1.000
_cell.length_b   1.000
_cell.length_c   1.000
_cell.angle_alpha   90.00
_cell.angle_beta   90.00
_cell.angle_gamma   90.00
#
_symmetry.space_group_name_H-M   'P 1'
#
loop_
_entity.id
_entity.type
_entity.pdbx_description
1 polymer ?
#
loop_
_entity_poly.entity_id
_entity_poly.type
_entity_poly.pdbx_seq_one_letter_code
_entity_poly.pdbx_strand_id
1 'polypeptide(L)'
;MTENVVKDHPGEGRLAHAPSDHPAVSRAKVGVVLANLGTPDATDYWSMRRYLNEFLSDKRVVDYAGWKWQPLLQLIILTKRPFSSGKAYRGIWNNEKTKAHY
;
A
#
# COMPACT_ATOMS: atom_id res chain seq x y z
N MET A 1 -5.63 29.31 16.01
CA MET A 1 -5.29 28.13 16.83
C MET A 1 -3.78 27.95 16.73
N THR A 2 -3.02 28.49 17.68
CA THR A 2 -1.55 28.44 17.66
C THR A 2 -1.10 27.04 18.04
N GLU A 3 -0.46 26.30 17.12
CA GLU A 3 0.11 24.98 17.43
C GLU A 3 1.15 25.14 18.54
N ASN A 4 0.93 24.50 19.69
CA ASN A 4 1.95 24.29 20.71
C ASN A 4 2.97 23.29 20.17
N VAL A 5 3.97 23.79 19.44
CA VAL A 5 5.08 22.97 18.94
C VAL A 5 5.92 22.53 20.14
N VAL A 6 5.86 21.24 20.47
CA VAL A 6 6.72 20.63 21.49
C VAL A 6 8.17 20.80 21.06
N LYS A 7 8.96 21.47 21.90
CA LYS A 7 10.40 21.67 21.72
C LYS A 7 11.17 20.73 22.64
N ASP A 8 12.30 20.25 22.16
CA ASP A 8 13.27 19.54 22.98
C ASP A 8 14.26 20.56 23.55
N HIS A 9 14.50 20.48 24.86
CA HIS A 9 15.44 21.33 25.59
C HIS A 9 16.76 20.60 25.84
N PRO A 10 17.89 21.32 25.99
CA PRO A 10 19.16 20.69 26.38
C PRO A 10 19.00 19.88 27.67
N GLY A 11 19.56 18.68 27.70
CA GLY A 11 19.41 17.75 28.83
C GLY A 11 18.18 16.84 28.76
N GLU A 12 17.31 16.99 27.76
CA GLU A 12 16.08 16.19 27.61
C GLU A 12 16.01 15.46 26.25
N GLY A 13 15.44 14.25 26.25
CA GLY A 13 15.13 13.49 25.03
C GLY A 13 16.31 13.36 24.06
N ARG A 14 16.15 13.88 22.84
CA ARG A 14 17.18 13.86 21.77
C ARG A 14 18.36 14.81 22.03
N LEU A 15 18.24 15.74 22.97
CA LEU A 15 19.26 16.73 23.33
C LEU A 15 19.89 16.44 24.70
N ALA A 16 19.81 15.18 25.17
CA ALA A 16 20.34 14.79 26.48
C ALA A 16 21.84 15.12 26.69
N HIS A 17 22.61 15.25 25.62
CA HIS A 17 24.03 15.58 25.65
C HIS A 17 24.36 16.99 25.12
N ALA A 18 23.34 17.80 24.85
CA ALA A 18 23.56 19.17 24.39
C ALA A 18 24.08 20.05 25.55
N PRO A 19 25.04 20.95 25.29
CA PRO A 19 25.45 21.98 26.24
C PRO A 19 24.28 22.82 26.75
N SER A 20 24.38 23.35 27.97
CA SER A 20 23.30 24.13 28.59
C SER A 20 22.95 25.44 27.87
N ASP A 21 23.85 25.96 27.03
CA ASP A 21 23.65 27.14 26.19
C ASP A 21 23.09 26.83 24.79
N HIS A 22 22.85 25.55 24.49
CA HIS A 22 22.31 25.14 23.19
C HIS A 22 20.82 25.57 23.03
N PRO A 23 20.40 26.12 21.88
CA PRO A 23 19.02 26.55 21.68
C PRO A 23 18.04 25.36 21.66
N ALA A 24 16.83 25.57 22.18
CA ALA A 24 15.76 24.56 22.10
C ALA A 24 15.32 24.36 20.64
N VAL A 25 15.25 23.10 20.19
CA VAL A 25 14.86 22.76 18.82
C VAL A 25 13.50 22.08 18.79
N SER A 26 12.73 22.31 17.73
CA SER A 26 11.42 21.65 17.55
C SER A 26 11.58 20.13 17.44
N ARG A 27 10.71 19.38 18.12
CA ARG A 27 10.69 17.92 18.03
C ARG A 27 10.34 17.49 16.60
N ALA A 28 11.09 16.54 16.06
CA ALA A 28 10.80 15.98 14.74
C ALA A 28 9.47 15.21 14.79
N LYS A 29 8.56 15.50 13.85
CA LYS A 29 7.30 14.73 13.70
C LYS A 29 7.62 13.44 12.94
N VAL A 30 7.21 12.30 13.48
CA VAL A 30 7.32 11.00 12.80
C VAL A 30 6.10 10.82 11.90
N GLY A 31 6.32 10.72 10.59
CA GLY A 31 5.29 10.31 9.64
C GLY A 31 5.33 8.79 9.45
N VAL A 32 4.19 8.12 9.58
CA VAL A 32 4.05 6.68 9.29
C VAL A 32 3.21 6.53 8.03
N VAL A 33 3.73 5.78 7.06
CA VAL A 33 2.99 5.42 5.83
C VAL A 33 2.57 3.96 5.94
N LEU A 34 1.26 3.71 5.98
CA LEU A 34 0.70 2.38 5.85
C LEU A 34 0.34 2.15 4.38
N ALA A 35 0.99 1.18 3.75
CA ALA A 35 0.73 0.81 2.36
C ALA A 35 0.38 -0.68 2.27
N ASN A 36 -0.54 -1.01 1.37
CA ASN A 36 -0.86 -2.36 0.92
C ASN A 36 -1.04 -2.31 -0.61
N LEU A 37 -0.96 -3.46 -1.27
CA LEU A 37 -1.20 -3.63 -2.71
C LEU A 37 -2.66 -3.37 -3.11
N GLY A 38 -3.57 -3.31 -2.13
CA GLY A 38 -5.00 -3.20 -2.36
C GLY A 38 -5.62 -4.50 -2.85
N THR A 39 -6.94 -4.48 -3.04
CA THR A 39 -7.76 -5.58 -3.53
C THR A 39 -8.67 -5.07 -4.64
N PRO A 40 -9.14 -5.94 -5.54
CA PRO A 40 -10.13 -5.55 -6.54
C PRO A 40 -11.43 -5.08 -5.87
N ASP A 41 -12.07 -4.05 -6.44
CA ASP A 41 -13.31 -3.45 -5.91
C ASP A 41 -14.49 -4.44 -5.85
N ALA A 42 -14.47 -5.48 -6.69
CA ALA A 42 -15.45 -6.55 -6.74
C ALA A 42 -14.87 -7.82 -7.37
N THR A 43 -15.61 -8.93 -7.26
CA THR A 43 -15.19 -10.23 -7.79
C THR A 43 -15.61 -10.48 -9.24
N ASP A 44 -16.17 -9.47 -9.93
CA ASP A 44 -16.58 -9.58 -11.33
C ASP A 44 -15.38 -9.52 -12.29
N TYR A 45 -15.62 -9.89 -13.54
CA TYR A 45 -14.57 -9.97 -14.56
C TYR A 45 -13.82 -8.66 -14.74
N TRP A 46 -14.52 -7.52 -14.82
CA TRP A 46 -13.90 -6.23 -15.15
C TRP A 46 -13.07 -5.70 -13.99
N SER A 47 -13.58 -5.81 -12.77
CA SER A 47 -12.85 -5.42 -11.56
C SER A 47 -11.57 -6.24 -11.38
N MET A 48 -11.65 -7.57 -11.54
CA MET A 48 -10.48 -8.45 -11.47
C MET A 48 -9.49 -8.21 -12.62
N ARG A 49 -10.00 -8.00 -13.84
CA ARG A 49 -9.14 -7.75 -15.01
C ARG A 49 -8.35 -6.46 -14.85
N ARG A 50 -8.99 -5.38 -14.40
CA ARG A 50 -8.33 -4.09 -14.15
C ARG A 50 -7.23 -4.24 -13.08
N TYR A 51 -7.57 -4.82 -11.94
CA TYR A 51 -6.62 -5.04 -10.84
C TYR A 51 -5.39 -5.86 -11.25
N LEU A 52 -5.62 -7.01 -11.89
CA LEU A 52 -4.50 -7.88 -12.33
C LEU A 52 -3.67 -7.25 -13.42
N ASN A 53 -4.28 -6.47 -14.31
CA ASN A 53 -3.57 -5.76 -15.36
C ASN A 53 -2.59 -4.75 -14.77
N GLU A 54 -3.03 -3.97 -13.78
CA GLU A 54 -2.18 -3.01 -13.07
C GLU A 54 -1.07 -3.73 -12.29
N PHE A 55 -1.42 -4.74 -11.49
CA PHE A 55 -0.48 -5.45 -10.64
C PHE A 55 0.59 -6.20 -11.43
N LEU A 56 0.21 -6.96 -12.47
CA LEU A 56 1.14 -7.78 -13.24
C LEU A 56 1.87 -7.01 -14.34
N SER A 57 1.45 -5.77 -14.66
CA SER A 57 2.22 -4.90 -15.56
C SER A 57 3.42 -4.25 -14.88
N ASP A 58 3.49 -4.26 -13.54
CA ASP A 58 4.63 -3.72 -12.81
C ASP A 58 5.88 -4.61 -13.02
N LYS A 59 6.94 -4.00 -13.54
CA LYS A 59 8.25 -4.64 -13.76
C LYS A 59 8.92 -5.09 -12.46
N ARG A 60 8.50 -4.56 -11.31
CA ARG A 60 8.97 -4.99 -9.99
C ARG A 60 8.34 -6.30 -9.55
N VAL A 61 7.17 -6.65 -10.09
CA VAL A 61 6.47 -7.91 -9.82
C VAL A 61 6.92 -9.00 -10.78
N VAL A 62 7.24 -8.63 -12.03
CA VAL A 62 7.59 -9.58 -13.08
C VAL A 62 8.87 -9.19 -13.81
N ASP A 63 9.90 -10.04 -13.70
CA ASP A 63 11.22 -9.86 -14.31
C ASP A 63 11.34 -10.57 -15.68
N TYR A 64 10.42 -10.23 -16.60
CA TYR A 64 10.49 -10.67 -18.00
C TYR A 64 10.58 -9.46 -18.93
N ALA A 65 11.18 -9.67 -20.11
CA ALA A 65 11.20 -8.63 -21.15
C ALA A 65 9.76 -8.19 -21.48
N GLY A 66 9.46 -6.90 -21.24
CA GLY A 66 8.09 -6.36 -21.28
C GLY A 66 7.35 -6.60 -22.60
N TRP A 67 8.07 -6.68 -23.72
CA TRP A 67 7.49 -6.96 -25.03
C TRP A 67 7.00 -8.41 -25.20
N LYS A 68 7.57 -9.38 -24.47
CA LYS A 68 7.06 -10.76 -24.39
C LYS A 68 5.97 -10.88 -23.34
N TRP A 69 6.16 -10.19 -22.22
CA TRP A 69 5.26 -10.27 -21.08
C TRP A 69 3.90 -9.62 -21.37
N GLN A 70 3.86 -8.43 -21.98
CA GLN A 70 2.61 -7.72 -22.22
C GLN A 70 1.63 -8.49 -23.13
N PRO A 71 2.05 -9.08 -24.27
CA PRO A 71 1.18 -9.96 -25.05
C PRO A 71 0.70 -11.18 -24.25
N LEU A 72 1.57 -11.82 -23.47
CA LEU A 72 1.21 -12.96 -22.62
C LEU A 72 0.17 -12.57 -21.55
N LEU A 73 0.37 -11.43 -20.91
CA LEU A 73 -0.53 -10.87 -19.91
C LEU A 73 -1.90 -10.55 -20.52
N GLN A 74 -1.93 -9.76 -21.60
CA GLN A 74 -3.17 -9.31 -22.22
C GLN A 74 -3.96 -10.45 -22.87
N LEU A 75 -3.28 -11.39 -23.54
CA LEU A 75 -3.95 -12.40 -24.37
C LEU A 75 -4.25 -13.70 -23.62
N ILE A 76 -3.36 -14.13 -22.71
CA ILE A 76 -3.50 -15.40 -22.01
C ILE A 76 -3.99 -15.17 -20.58
N ILE A 77 -3.27 -14.39 -19.78
CA ILE A 77 -3.56 -14.28 -18.34
C ILE A 77 -4.90 -13.56 -18.10
N LEU A 78 -5.12 -12.41 -18.72
CA LEU A 78 -6.33 -11.60 -18.52
C LEU A 78 -7.57 -12.17 -19.24
N THR A 79 -7.37 -13.02 -20.26
CA THR A 79 -8.46 -13.67 -21.00
C THR A 79 -8.89 -15.00 -20.38
N LYS A 80 -7.96 -15.78 -19.81
CA LYS A 80 -8.26 -17.12 -19.26
C LYS A 80 -8.98 -17.12 -17.91
N ARG A 81 -9.14 -15.95 -17.27
CA ARG A 81 -9.46 -15.84 -15.83
C ARG A 81 -10.89 -15.41 -15.43
N PRO A 82 -11.99 -15.93 -16.02
CA PRO A 82 -13.28 -15.91 -15.31
C PRO A 82 -13.45 -17.08 -14.32
N PHE A 83 -12.82 -18.24 -14.54
CA PHE A 83 -13.23 -19.48 -13.84
C PHE A 83 -12.32 -19.97 -12.71
N SER A 84 -10.98 -19.91 -12.86
CA SER A 84 -10.09 -20.54 -11.87
C SER A 84 -9.91 -19.70 -10.60
N SER A 85 -9.89 -18.38 -10.75
CA SER A 85 -9.58 -17.49 -9.62
C SER A 85 -10.80 -16.88 -8.96
N GLY A 86 -11.92 -16.74 -9.69
CA GLY A 86 -13.20 -16.44 -9.07
C GLY A 86 -13.59 -17.49 -8.02
N LYS A 87 -13.26 -18.78 -8.22
CA LYS A 87 -13.48 -19.82 -7.20
C LYS A 87 -12.57 -19.65 -5.97
N ALA A 88 -11.27 -19.41 -6.16
CA ALA A 88 -10.34 -19.18 -5.05
C ALA A 88 -10.67 -17.91 -4.26
N TYR A 89 -10.98 -16.80 -4.94
CA TYR A 89 -11.40 -15.55 -4.30
C TYR A 89 -12.78 -15.67 -3.64
N ARG A 90 -13.77 -16.33 -4.26
CA ARG A 90 -15.08 -16.59 -3.60
C ARG A 90 -14.96 -17.44 -2.35
N GLY A 91 -14.01 -18.39 -2.30
CA GLY A 91 -13.78 -19.22 -1.11
C GLY A 91 -13.13 -18.47 0.05
N ILE A 92 -12.37 -17.41 -0.23
CA ILE A 92 -11.68 -16.58 0.78
C ILE A 92 -12.53 -15.35 1.16
N TRP A 93 -13.43 -14.92 0.28
CA TRP A 93 -14.30 -13.77 0.48
C TRP A 93 -15.40 -14.07 1.49
N ASN A 94 -15.12 -13.78 2.76
CA ASN A 94 -16.12 -13.78 3.82
C ASN A 94 -16.97 -12.49 3.71
N ASN A 95 -18.17 -12.61 3.14
CA ASN A 95 -19.16 -11.54 3.03
C ASN A 95 -19.63 -10.98 4.40
N GLU A 96 -19.31 -11.62 5.52
CA GLU A 96 -19.75 -11.18 6.85
C GLU A 96 -18.91 -10.02 7.44
N LYS A 97 -17.72 -9.72 6.88
CA LYS A 97 -16.81 -8.70 7.43
C LYS A 97 -16.71 -7.40 6.62
N THR A 98 -17.70 -7.09 5.78
CA THR A 98 -17.84 -5.74 5.19
C THR A 98 -18.90 -4.90 5.91
N LYS A 99 -18.96 -5.00 7.24
CA LYS A 99 -19.51 -3.91 8.05
C LYS A 99 -18.34 -3.01 8.43
N ALA A 100 -18.15 -1.96 7.62
CA ALA A 100 -17.40 -0.80 8.07
C ALA A 100 -18.10 -0.27 9.31
N HIS A 101 -17.53 -0.54 10.48
CA HIS A 101 -17.83 0.23 11.67
C HIS A 101 -17.19 1.62 11.44
N TYR A 102 -18.02 2.56 11.00
CA TYR A 102 -17.80 3.99 11.18
C TYR A 102 -18.40 4.42 12.52
#